data_AF-A0A0L8FII9-F1
#
_entry.id   AF-A0A0L8FII9-F1
#
_cell.length_a   1.000
_cell.length_b   1.000
_cell.length_c   1.000
_cell.angle_alpha   90.00
_cell.angle_beta   90.00
_cell.angle_gamma   90.00
#
_symmetry.space_group_name_H-M   'P 1'
#
loop_
_entity.id
_entity.type
_entity.pdbx_description
1 polymer ?
#
loop_
_entity_poly.entity_id
_entity_poly.type
_entity_poly.pdbx_seq_one_letter_code
_entity_poly.pdbx_strand_id
1 'polypeptide(L)'
;ISGIKNVVSLFTAVLTDHKVLFLSQSYTRLTDACHGLTALLYPLRYSYVYIPILPISLLEVLNTPTPFLAGIHSSICPERSDLLDVIVADLDGGNIIVPECISLPCMMDQLFNRTLKALTMIIKPELLTADDAFPAPPKKPKPMDRK
;
A
#
# COMPACT_ATOMS: atom_id res chain seq x y z
N ILE A 1 8.20 -2.38 -6.73
CA ILE A 1 7.74 -0.97 -6.84
C ILE A 1 6.21 -0.89 -6.69
N SER A 2 5.43 -1.75 -7.35
CA SER A 2 3.96 -1.83 -7.18
C SER A 2 3.52 -2.01 -5.73
N GLY A 3 4.14 -2.92 -4.98
CA GLY A 3 3.77 -3.18 -3.58
C GLY A 3 3.89 -1.96 -2.65
N ILE A 4 4.90 -1.09 -2.84
CA ILE A 4 5.04 0.11 -2.02
C ILE A 4 3.94 1.12 -2.35
N LYS A 5 3.60 1.28 -3.64
CA LYS A 5 2.48 2.13 -4.05
C LYS A 5 1.18 1.66 -3.41
N ASN A 6 0.96 0.35 -3.38
CA ASN A 6 -0.21 -0.25 -2.75
C ASN A 6 -0.28 0.07 -1.25
N VAL A 7 0.83 -0.10 -0.52
CA VAL A 7 0.90 0.23 0.90
C VAL A 7 0.61 1.72 1.14
N VAL A 8 1.16 2.62 0.31
CA VAL A 8 0.87 4.06 0.43
C VAL A 8 -0.60 4.37 0.14
N SER A 9 -1.22 3.73 -0.86
CA SER A 9 -2.64 3.90 -1.13
C SER A 9 -3.51 3.42 0.04
N LEU A 10 -3.17 2.30 0.67
CA LEU A 10 -3.89 1.79 1.85
C LEU A 10 -3.72 2.70 3.05
N PHE A 11 -2.50 3.19 3.29
CA PHE A 11 -2.22 4.15 4.33
C PHE A 11 -3.04 5.44 4.13
N THR A 12 -3.09 5.94 2.90
CA THR A 12 -3.91 7.10 2.53
C THR A 12 -5.39 6.82 2.76
N ALA A 13 -5.88 5.66 2.34
CA ALA A 13 -7.26 5.27 2.53
C ALA A 13 -7.69 5.27 4.00
N VAL A 14 -6.83 4.76 4.87
CA VAL A 14 -7.07 4.75 6.32
C VAL A 14 -7.03 6.15 6.92
N LEU A 15 -6.15 7.03 6.43
CA LEU A 15 -6.08 8.43 6.88
C LEU A 15 -7.26 9.28 6.42
N THR A 16 -7.93 8.89 5.33
CA THR A 16 -9.12 9.57 4.78
C THR A 16 -10.41 8.83 5.12
N ASP A 17 -10.39 8.02 6.18
CA ASP A 17 -11.57 7.36 6.74
C ASP A 17 -12.34 6.47 5.74
N HIS A 18 -11.65 5.80 4.82
CA HIS A 18 -12.27 4.82 3.93
C HIS A 18 -12.32 3.42 4.56
N LYS A 19 -13.25 2.59 4.05
CA LYS A 19 -13.36 1.17 4.36
C LYS A 19 -12.25 0.40 3.64
N VAL A 20 -11.46 -0.35 4.41
CA VAL A 20 -10.36 -1.18 3.88
C VAL A 20 -10.58 -2.64 4.27
N LEU A 21 -10.61 -3.50 3.25
CA LEU A 21 -10.78 -4.94 3.40
C LEU A 21 -9.57 -5.68 2.80
N PHE A 22 -8.81 -6.37 3.65
CA PHE A 22 -7.78 -7.30 3.21
C PHE A 22 -8.39 -8.65 2.83
N LEU A 23 -7.97 -9.19 1.71
CA LEU A 23 -8.42 -10.48 1.16
C LEU A 23 -7.23 -11.42 1.05
N SER A 24 -7.32 -12.62 1.63
CA SER A 24 -6.30 -13.67 1.49
C SER A 24 -6.83 -15.04 1.87
N GLN A 25 -6.17 -16.09 1.39
CA GLN A 25 -6.30 -17.47 1.87
C GLN A 25 -5.54 -17.73 3.19
N SER A 26 -4.70 -16.79 3.66
CA SER A 26 -3.90 -16.95 4.87
C SER A 26 -4.35 -15.97 5.96
N TYR A 27 -4.86 -16.53 7.07
CA TYR A 27 -5.20 -15.74 8.27
C TYR A 27 -4.01 -14.99 8.86
N THR A 28 -2.81 -15.55 8.76
CA THR A 28 -1.57 -14.89 9.18
C THR A 28 -1.33 -13.63 8.35
N ARG A 29 -1.43 -13.72 7.01
CA ARG A 29 -1.28 -12.55 6.13
C ARG A 29 -2.32 -11.46 6.41
N LEU A 30 -3.58 -11.84 6.66
CA LEU A 30 -4.63 -10.90 7.04
C LEU A 30 -4.28 -10.15 8.33
N THR A 31 -3.88 -10.90 9.36
CA THR A 31 -3.53 -10.33 10.68
C THR A 31 -2.30 -9.44 10.61
N ASP A 32 -1.26 -9.88 9.92
CA ASP A 32 -0.02 -9.14 9.74
C ASP A 32 -0.22 -7.88 8.91
N ALA A 33 -1.06 -7.93 7.87
CA ALA A 33 -1.37 -6.75 7.06
C ALA A 33 -2.17 -5.70 7.85
N CYS A 34 -3.18 -6.12 8.63
CA CYS A 34 -3.91 -5.25 9.54
C CYS A 34 -2.99 -4.60 10.59
N HIS A 35 -2.12 -5.38 11.22
CA HIS A 35 -1.14 -4.86 12.19
C HIS A 35 -0.12 -3.94 11.54
N GLY A 36 0.42 -4.31 10.38
CA GLY A 36 1.38 -3.49 9.65
C GLY A 36 0.79 -2.14 9.27
N LEU A 37 -0.44 -2.12 8.75
CA LEU A 37 -1.10 -0.88 8.35
C LEU A 37 -1.42 0.02 9.55
N THR A 38 -1.86 -0.55 10.67
CA THR A 38 -2.10 0.24 11.89
C THR A 38 -0.80 0.73 12.54
N ALA A 39 0.29 -0.04 12.47
CA ALA A 39 1.61 0.39 12.93
C ALA A 39 2.14 1.59 12.14
N LEU A 40 1.86 1.66 10.83
CA LEU A 40 2.21 2.81 9.98
C LEU A 40 1.54 4.11 10.42
N LEU A 41 0.42 4.06 11.16
CA LEU A 41 -0.28 5.25 11.62
C LEU A 41 0.45 6.00 12.73
N TYR A 42 1.43 5.39 13.40
CA TYR A 42 2.14 6.03 14.50
C TYR A 42 2.61 7.46 14.15
N PRO A 43 2.33 8.47 15.00
CA PRO A 43 1.78 8.40 16.36
C PRO A 43 0.24 8.41 16.44
N LEU A 44 -0.45 8.46 15.31
CA LEU A 44 -1.90 8.40 15.22
C LEU A 44 -2.42 7.01 15.62
N ARG A 45 -3.66 6.98 16.11
CA ARG A 45 -4.35 5.73 16.45
C ARG A 45 -5.53 5.53 15.53
N TYR A 46 -5.63 4.33 14.97
CA TYR A 46 -6.85 3.91 14.31
C TYR A 46 -7.99 3.86 15.32
N SER A 47 -9.11 4.53 15.02
CA SER A 47 -10.20 4.76 15.98
C SER A 47 -11.54 4.16 15.54
N TYR A 48 -11.58 3.52 14.37
CA TYR A 48 -12.78 2.88 13.83
C TYR A 48 -12.77 1.36 14.04
N VAL A 49 -13.72 0.67 13.42
CA VAL A 49 -13.88 -0.79 13.55
C VAL A 49 -12.65 -1.52 13.01
N TYR A 50 -11.99 -2.30 13.86
CA TYR A 50 -10.79 -3.07 13.53
C TYR A 50 -11.04 -4.57 13.74
N ILE A 51 -11.09 -5.35 12.66
CA ILE A 51 -11.40 -6.78 12.67
C ILE A 51 -10.40 -7.55 11.78
N PRO A 52 -9.21 -7.90 12.28
CA PRO A 52 -8.16 -8.55 11.49
C PRO A 52 -8.58 -9.84 10.79
N ILE A 53 -9.54 -10.56 11.39
CA ILE A 53 -10.17 -11.74 10.81
C ILE A 53 -11.68 -11.59 11.01
N LEU A 54 -12.39 -11.29 9.93
CA LEU A 54 -13.83 -11.10 9.89
C LEU A 54 -14.51 -12.48 9.83
N PRO A 55 -15.24 -12.89 10.87
CA PRO A 55 -16.03 -14.12 10.83
C PRO A 55 -17.25 -13.95 9.93
N ILE A 56 -17.73 -15.06 9.37
CA ILE A 56 -18.92 -15.09 8.49
C ILE A 56 -20.14 -14.45 9.18
N SER A 57 -20.30 -14.67 10.49
CA SER A 57 -21.41 -14.12 11.27
C SER A 57 -21.44 -12.60 11.36
N LEU A 58 -20.35 -11.91 10.99
CA LEU A 58 -20.22 -10.45 11.03
C LEU A 58 -20.08 -9.83 9.63
N LEU A 59 -20.43 -10.56 8.56
CA LEU A 59 -20.35 -10.03 7.18
C LEU A 59 -21.17 -8.75 6.98
N GLU A 60 -22.22 -8.54 7.76
CA GLU A 60 -23.03 -7.32 7.74
C GLU A 60 -22.22 -6.04 8.01
N VAL A 61 -21.08 -6.13 8.69
CA VAL A 61 -20.17 -5.00 8.95
C VAL A 61 -19.72 -4.35 7.64
N LEU A 62 -19.56 -5.12 6.56
CA LEU A 62 -19.14 -4.61 5.25
C LEU A 62 -20.11 -3.57 4.68
N ASN A 63 -21.40 -3.68 5.02
CA ASN A 63 -22.47 -2.78 4.56
C ASN A 63 -22.68 -1.57 5.48
N THR A 64 -21.99 -1.49 6.62
CA THR A 64 -22.16 -0.37 7.56
C THR A 64 -21.63 0.92 6.94
N PRO A 65 -22.22 2.11 7.22
CA PRO A 65 -21.69 3.37 6.71
C PRO A 65 -20.39 3.80 7.41
N THR A 66 -20.05 3.15 8.52
CA THR A 66 -18.85 3.45 9.32
C THR A 66 -17.59 2.92 8.65
N PRO A 67 -16.47 3.68 8.67
CA PRO A 67 -15.18 3.17 8.24
C PRO A 67 -14.77 1.93 9.03
N PHE A 68 -14.04 1.03 8.39
CA PHE A 68 -13.48 -0.14 9.03
C PHE A 68 -12.16 -0.56 8.39
N LEU A 69 -11.38 -1.32 9.15
CA LEU A 69 -10.21 -2.06 8.71
C LEU A 69 -10.42 -3.52 9.07
N ALA A 70 -10.62 -4.37 8.07
CA ALA A 70 -10.92 -5.77 8.29
C ALA A 70 -10.11 -6.69 7.37
N GLY A 71 -9.96 -7.95 7.77
CA GLY A 71 -9.41 -9.01 6.91
C GLY A 71 -10.42 -10.14 6.72
N ILE A 72 -10.60 -10.62 5.50
CA ILE A 72 -11.54 -11.69 5.17
C ILE A 72 -10.86 -12.82 4.41
N HIS A 73 -11.25 -14.06 4.74
CA HIS A 73 -10.77 -15.21 4.00
C HIS A 73 -11.42 -15.27 2.62
N SER A 74 -10.66 -15.58 1.57
CA SER A 74 -11.15 -15.52 0.19
C SER A 74 -12.33 -16.45 -0.11
N SER A 75 -12.47 -17.57 0.61
CA SER A 75 -13.59 -18.51 0.43
C SER A 75 -14.95 -17.98 0.91
N ILE A 76 -14.97 -16.89 1.67
CA ILE A 76 -16.20 -16.31 2.26
C ILE A 76 -16.40 -14.85 1.85
N CYS A 77 -15.54 -14.33 0.97
CA CYS A 77 -15.65 -12.97 0.49
C CYS A 77 -16.90 -12.82 -0.38
N PRO A 78 -17.73 -11.80 -0.15
CA PRO A 78 -18.85 -11.46 -1.04
C PRO A 78 -18.39 -11.14 -2.46
N GLU A 79 -19.34 -11.09 -3.39
CA GLU A 79 -19.05 -10.65 -4.75
C GLU A 79 -18.61 -9.18 -4.77
N ARG A 80 -17.79 -8.82 -5.76
CA ARG A 80 -17.27 -7.45 -5.88
C ARG A 80 -18.39 -6.42 -6.06
N SER A 81 -19.50 -6.82 -6.68
CA SER A 81 -20.70 -6.00 -6.86
C SER A 81 -21.33 -5.56 -5.54
N ASP A 82 -21.10 -6.29 -4.45
CA ASP A 82 -21.62 -5.98 -3.12
C ASP A 82 -20.71 -5.01 -2.34
N LEU A 83 -19.48 -4.78 -2.82
CA LEU A 83 -18.42 -4.02 -2.14
C LEU A 83 -18.26 -2.62 -2.75
N LEU A 84 -19.38 -1.89 -2.89
CA LEU A 84 -19.45 -0.64 -3.67
C LEU A 84 -18.60 0.51 -3.13
N ASP A 85 -18.32 0.55 -1.83
CA ASP A 85 -17.55 1.60 -1.16
C ASP A 85 -16.40 1.05 -0.31
N VAL A 86 -15.97 -0.17 -0.60
CA VAL A 86 -14.90 -0.88 0.11
C VAL A 86 -13.66 -0.97 -0.76
N ILE A 87 -12.54 -0.46 -0.27
CA ILE A 87 -11.23 -0.65 -0.90
C ILE A 87 -10.74 -2.06 -0.55
N VAL A 88 -10.57 -2.90 -1.56
CA VAL A 88 -10.16 -4.30 -1.37
C VAL A 88 -8.69 -4.47 -1.73
N ALA A 89 -7.91 -4.98 -0.78
CA ALA A 89 -6.52 -5.34 -0.98
C ALA A 89 -6.37 -6.86 -1.03
N ASP A 90 -6.18 -7.39 -2.24
CA ASP A 90 -5.88 -8.81 -2.47
C ASP A 90 -4.40 -9.06 -2.18
N LEU A 91 -4.13 -9.71 -1.04
CA LEU A 91 -2.78 -10.00 -0.58
C LEU A 91 -2.16 -11.20 -1.31
N ASP A 92 -2.97 -12.08 -1.89
CA ASP A 92 -2.47 -13.24 -2.65
C ASP A 92 -2.17 -12.85 -4.10
N GLY A 93 -3.02 -12.02 -4.70
CA GLY A 93 -2.83 -11.47 -6.04
C GLY A 93 -1.92 -10.24 -6.09
N GLY A 94 -1.66 -9.58 -4.96
CA GLY A 94 -0.79 -8.41 -4.85
C GLY A 94 -1.36 -7.12 -5.44
N ASN A 95 -2.69 -6.99 -5.51
CA ASN A 95 -3.38 -5.87 -6.14
C ASN A 95 -4.35 -5.18 -5.18
N ILE A 96 -4.66 -3.91 -5.46
CA ILE A 96 -5.69 -3.15 -4.76
C ILE A 96 -6.78 -2.77 -5.76
N ILE A 97 -8.02 -2.92 -5.33
CA ILE A 97 -9.21 -2.53 -6.04
C ILE A 97 -9.80 -1.34 -5.29
N VAL A 98 -9.86 -0.18 -5.96
CA VAL A 98 -10.50 1.03 -5.44
C VAL A 98 -11.80 1.23 -6.23
N PRO A 99 -12.97 1.27 -5.57
CA PRO A 99 -14.23 1.56 -6.24
C PRO A 99 -14.24 2.91 -6.96
N GLU A 100 -14.99 3.03 -8.05
CA GLU A 100 -15.04 4.25 -8.88
C GLU A 100 -15.55 5.49 -8.12
N CYS A 101 -16.35 5.29 -7.08
CA CYS A 101 -16.87 6.36 -6.22
C CYS A 101 -15.84 6.92 -5.23
N ILE A 102 -14.66 6.30 -5.12
CA ILE A 102 -13.61 6.68 -4.18
C ILE A 102 -12.45 7.33 -4.94
N SER A 103 -12.14 8.58 -4.59
CA SER A 103 -10.94 9.27 -5.04
C SER A 103 -9.96 9.40 -3.88
N LEU A 104 -8.89 8.60 -3.91
CA LEU A 104 -7.81 8.74 -2.95
C LEU A 104 -6.95 9.95 -3.33
N PRO A 105 -6.68 10.89 -2.41
CA PRO A 105 -5.80 12.00 -2.70
C PRO A 105 -4.41 11.46 -3.07
N CYS A 106 -3.85 11.97 -4.18
CA CYS A 106 -2.46 11.70 -4.52
C CYS A 106 -1.58 12.32 -3.43
N MET A 107 -0.92 11.51 -2.61
CA MET A 107 0.03 12.02 -1.62
C MET A 107 1.07 12.88 -2.35
N MET A 108 1.22 14.14 -1.92
CA MET A 108 2.16 15.13 -2.47
C MET A 108 3.43 14.50 -3.04
N ASP A 109 3.65 14.66 -4.35
CA ASP A 109 4.65 13.93 -5.12
C ASP A 109 6.06 13.99 -4.49
N GLN A 110 6.42 15.11 -3.86
CA GLN A 110 7.73 15.27 -3.24
C GLN A 110 7.95 14.36 -2.02
N LEU A 111 6.93 14.23 -1.17
CA LEU A 111 7.01 13.40 0.04
C LEU A 111 6.87 11.92 -0.34
N PHE A 112 5.99 11.62 -1.29
CA PHE A 112 5.86 10.29 -1.87
C PHE A 112 7.16 9.77 -2.50
N ASN A 113 7.81 10.59 -3.34
CA ASN A 113 9.07 10.21 -3.97
C ASN A 113 10.21 9.99 -2.96
N ARG A 114 10.25 10.80 -1.89
CA ARG A 114 11.21 10.60 -0.78
C ARG A 114 10.97 9.29 -0.06
N THR A 115 9.72 9.01 0.34
CA THR A 115 9.35 7.77 1.03
C THR A 115 9.56 6.55 0.15
N LEU A 116 9.15 6.60 -1.13
CA LEU A 116 9.40 5.54 -2.10
C LEU A 116 10.90 5.25 -2.24
N LYS A 117 11.72 6.30 -2.39
CA LYS A 117 13.17 6.14 -2.52
C LYS A 117 13.77 5.50 -1.28
N ALA A 118 13.39 5.96 -0.09
CA ALA A 118 13.87 5.39 1.18
C ALA A 118 13.46 3.93 1.37
N LEU A 119 12.17 3.61 1.17
CA LEU A 119 11.66 2.24 1.30
C LEU A 119 12.25 1.30 0.24
N THR A 120 12.48 1.79 -0.98
CA THR A 120 13.12 1.00 -2.04
C THR A 120 14.56 0.66 -1.68
N MET A 121 15.33 1.60 -1.12
CA MET A 121 16.70 1.35 -0.68
C MET A 121 16.80 0.35 0.47
N ILE A 122 15.80 0.27 1.35
CA ILE A 122 15.74 -0.74 2.43
C ILE A 122 15.40 -2.12 1.89
N ILE A 123 14.41 -2.22 0.98
CA ILE A 123 13.96 -3.50 0.42
C ILE A 123 14.99 -4.09 -0.55
N LYS A 124 15.75 -3.22 -1.23
CA LYS A 124 16.78 -3.60 -2.20
C LYS A 124 18.10 -2.88 -1.90
N PRO A 125 18.87 -3.35 -0.91
CA PRO A 125 20.11 -2.72 -0.52
C PRO A 125 21.16 -2.72 -1.64
N GLU A 126 21.10 -3.67 -2.58
CA GLU A 126 21.99 -3.76 -3.75
C GLU A 126 21.91 -2.55 -4.70
N LEU A 127 20.83 -1.77 -4.64
CA LEU A 127 20.70 -0.52 -5.39
C LEU A 127 21.59 0.60 -4.86
N LEU A 128 22.16 0.47 -3.66
CA LEU A 128 23.08 1.46 -3.09
C LEU A 128 24.42 1.52 -3.84
N THR A 129 24.85 0.39 -4.42
CA THR A 129 26.11 0.26 -5.17
C THR A 129 25.87 0.21 -6.68
N ALA A 130 24.63 0.42 -7.14
CA ALA A 130 24.30 0.36 -8.57
C ALA A 130 24.99 1.47 -9.38
N ASP A 131 25.24 2.63 -8.75
CA ASP A 131 25.97 3.74 -9.36
C ASP A 131 27.44 3.39 -9.62
N ASP A 132 28.01 2.40 -8.91
CA ASP A 132 29.38 1.91 -9.11
C ASP A 132 29.49 0.84 -10.22
N ALA A 133 28.36 0.34 -10.74
CA ALA A 133 28.35 -0.72 -11.76
C ALA A 133 28.70 -0.21 -13.16
N PHE A 134 28.60 1.11 -13.40
CA PHE A 134 28.91 1.72 -14.69
C PHE A 134 30.12 2.65 -14.57
N PRO A 135 31.27 2.34 -15.20
CA PRO A 135 32.42 3.24 -15.19
C PRO A 135 32.07 4.55 -15.92
N ALA A 136 32.56 5.67 -15.39
CA ALA A 136 32.34 6.98 -16.01
C ALA A 136 32.86 6.98 -17.46
N PRO A 137 32.13 7.58 -18.42
CA PRO A 137 32.59 7.67 -19.80
C PRO A 137 33.94 8.41 -19.85
N PRO A 138 34.89 7.96 -20.70
CA PRO A 138 36.19 8.59 -20.81
C PRO A 138 36.04 10.07 -21.15
N LYS A 139 36.68 10.94 -20.35
CA LYS A 139 36.68 12.39 -20.59
C LYS A 139 37.27 12.67 -21.98
N LYS A 140 36.47 13.23 -22.89
CA LYS A 140 36.96 13.67 -24.19
C LYS A 140 38.09 14.70 -23.97
N PRO A 141 39.23 14.58 -24.68
CA PRO A 141 40.32 15.53 -24.54
C PRO A 141 39.81 16.94 -24.89
N LYS A 142 40.08 17.91 -24.02
CA LYS A 142 39.74 19.31 -24.26
C LYS A 142 40.48 19.79 -25.51
N PRO A 143 39.82 20.51 -26.44
CA PRO A 143 40.51 21.13 -27.55
C PRO A 143 41.58 22.07 -26.99
N MET A 144 42.81 21.90 -27.46
CA MET A 144 43.92 22.76 -27.11
C MET A 144 43.78 24.04 -27.94
N ASP A 145 43.42 25.14 -27.29
CA ASP A 145 43.35 26.46 -27.93
C ASP A 145 44.73 26.80 -28.51
N ARG A 146 44.82 26.83 -29.84
CA ARG A 146 45.99 27.35 -30.54
C ARG A 146 45.91 28.88 -30.48
N LYS A 147 46.83 29.48 -29.71
CA LYS A 147 47.15 30.91 -29.78
C LYS A 147 47.73 31.27 -31.14
#